data_AF-A0A9R0ZWK8-F1
#
_entry.id   AF-A0A9R0ZWK8-F1
#
_cell.length_a   1.000
_cell.length_b   1.000
_cell.length_c   1.000
_cell.angle_alpha   90.00
_cell.angle_beta   90.00
_cell.angle_gamma   90.00
#
_symmetry.space_group_name_H-M   'P 1'
#
loop_
_entity.id
_entity.type
_entity.pdbx_description
1 polymer ?
#
loop_
_entity_poly.entity_id
_entity_poly.type
_entity_poly.pdbx_seq_one_letter_code
_entity_poly.pdbx_strand_id
1 'polypeptide(L)'
;MAGCDMFHGNWVRDDSYPLYPGGSCPHIDEPFDCHLNGRPDRAYEKLRWQPSGCNIPRLNPTDMLERLRGKRLVFVGDSLNRNMWESLVCILRHSVKDKRKVFEASGRREFKTEGSYSFLFTDYNCSVEFFRSPFLVQEWETRVSNGNKKETLRLDIVEQSSPKYKDADFIIFNTGHWWTHEKTALGKDYYQEGSHIYSELNVVDAFHKALITWSRWIDGNVNPKKTTVMFRGYSASHFRCV
;
A
#
# COMPACT_ATOMS: atom_id res chain seq x y z
N MET A 1 -7.07 -22.24 -10.38
CA MET A 1 -7.97 -21.52 -9.45
C MET A 1 -9.09 -20.77 -10.19
N ALA A 2 -9.52 -21.22 -11.38
CA ALA A 2 -10.73 -20.67 -11.98
C ALA A 2 -11.94 -21.19 -11.18
N GLY A 3 -12.75 -20.28 -10.62
CA GLY A 3 -13.97 -20.62 -9.88
C GLY A 3 -13.86 -20.63 -8.35
N CYS A 4 -12.72 -20.27 -7.75
CA CYS A 4 -12.67 -20.05 -6.30
C CYS A 4 -12.80 -18.56 -5.97
N ASP A 5 -13.87 -18.20 -5.26
CA ASP A 5 -13.95 -16.91 -4.60
C ASP A 5 -13.03 -16.90 -3.37
N MET A 6 -11.90 -16.21 -3.48
CA MET A 6 -10.91 -16.09 -2.42
C MET A 6 -11.34 -15.16 -1.29
N PHE A 7 -12.41 -14.38 -1.47
CA PHE A 7 -12.88 -13.37 -0.51
C PHE A 7 -14.06 -13.86 0.33
N HIS A 8 -14.64 -15.02 0.00
CA HIS A 8 -15.69 -15.67 0.77
C HIS A 8 -15.15 -16.88 1.55
N GLY A 9 -15.17 -16.79 2.87
CA GLY A 9 -14.51 -17.76 3.74
C GLY A 9 -14.62 -17.39 5.22
N ASN A 10 -13.78 -18.01 6.03
CA ASN A 10 -13.70 -17.75 7.46
C ASN A 10 -12.26 -17.70 7.95
N TRP A 11 -12.04 -17.02 9.07
CA TRP A 11 -10.79 -17.13 9.81
C TRP A 11 -10.76 -18.45 10.58
N VAL A 12 -9.69 -19.21 10.39
CA VAL A 12 -9.43 -20.46 11.10
C VAL A 12 -8.13 -20.37 11.88
N ARG A 13 -8.05 -21.10 12.99
CA ARG A 13 -6.80 -21.19 13.76
C ARG A 13 -5.79 -22.08 13.02
N ASP A 14 -4.54 -21.62 12.97
CA ASP A 14 -3.41 -22.32 12.39
C ASP A 14 -2.18 -22.10 13.27
N ASP A 15 -1.80 -23.11 14.06
CA ASP A 15 -0.69 -22.98 15.01
C ASP A 15 0.68 -22.84 14.35
N SER A 16 0.75 -23.08 13.03
CA SER A 16 1.97 -22.91 12.22
C SER A 16 2.27 -21.45 11.87
N TYR A 17 1.32 -20.53 12.11
CA TYR A 17 1.52 -19.07 12.04
C TYR A 17 2.13 -18.52 13.34
N PRO A 18 2.72 -17.30 13.35
CA PRO A 18 2.91 -16.38 12.22
C PRO A 18 3.97 -16.88 11.21
N LEU A 19 4.04 -16.23 10.05
CA LEU A 19 5.02 -16.57 8.99
C LEU A 19 6.47 -16.17 9.34
N TYR A 20 6.65 -15.34 10.34
CA TYR A 20 7.93 -14.98 10.95
C TYR A 20 7.71 -14.69 12.44
N PRO A 21 8.71 -14.92 13.31
CA PRO A 21 8.57 -14.65 14.75
C PRO A 21 8.33 -13.16 15.04
N GLY A 22 7.44 -12.84 15.98
CA GLY A 22 7.22 -11.48 16.47
C GLY A 22 8.53 -10.85 17.01
N GLY A 23 8.73 -9.56 16.76
CA GLY A 23 9.96 -8.83 17.15
C GLY A 23 11.23 -9.19 16.36
N SER A 24 11.18 -10.15 15.43
CA SER A 24 12.38 -10.56 14.67
C SER A 24 12.71 -9.69 13.46
N CYS A 25 11.78 -8.82 13.05
CA CYS A 25 11.93 -7.95 11.89
C CYS A 25 12.19 -6.49 12.31
N PRO A 26 13.35 -5.90 11.95
CA PRO A 26 13.71 -4.55 12.36
C PRO A 26 13.09 -3.45 11.47
N HIS A 27 12.18 -3.81 10.57
CA HIS A 27 11.61 -2.92 9.55
C HIS A 27 10.13 -2.63 9.77
N ILE A 28 9.56 -3.12 10.88
CA ILE A 28 8.19 -2.80 11.27
C ILE A 28 8.24 -1.45 11.98
N ASP A 29 7.49 -0.47 11.49
CA ASP A 29 7.37 0.82 12.15
C ASP A 29 6.65 0.67 13.50
N GLU A 30 7.05 1.44 14.50
CA GLU A 30 6.52 1.38 15.87
C GLU A 30 4.97 1.40 15.98
N PRO A 31 4.20 2.18 15.17
CA PRO A 31 2.73 2.13 15.21
C PRO A 31 2.12 0.79 14.80
N PHE A 32 2.88 -0.05 14.09
CA PHE A 32 2.47 -1.39 13.67
C PHE A 32 3.10 -2.51 14.52
N ASP A 33 4.05 -2.20 15.40
CA ASP A 33 4.77 -3.18 16.20
C ASP A 33 4.09 -3.44 17.56
N CYS A 34 3.02 -4.25 17.54
CA CYS A 34 2.34 -4.66 18.77
C CYS A 34 3.26 -5.43 19.75
N HIS A 35 4.32 -6.08 19.26
CA HIS A 35 5.26 -6.80 20.11
C HIS A 35 6.13 -5.82 20.90
N LEU A 36 6.71 -4.83 20.22
CA LEU A 36 7.46 -3.74 20.84
C LEU A 36 6.59 -2.93 21.82
N ASN A 37 5.32 -2.72 21.46
CA ASN A 37 4.37 -1.94 22.26
C ASN A 37 3.76 -2.74 23.43
N GLY A 38 4.24 -3.95 23.72
CA GLY A 38 3.91 -4.70 24.93
C GLY A 38 2.56 -5.41 24.93
N ARG A 39 1.95 -5.67 23.76
CA ARG A 39 0.69 -6.42 23.70
C ARG A 39 0.87 -7.85 24.26
N PRO A 40 0.08 -8.27 25.26
CA PRO A 40 0.30 -9.55 25.96
C PRO A 40 -0.34 -10.75 25.23
N ASP A 41 -1.49 -10.57 24.58
CA ASP A 41 -2.19 -11.64 23.88
C ASP A 41 -1.57 -11.94 22.52
N ARG A 42 -1.43 -13.23 22.16
CA ARG A 42 -0.81 -13.69 20.90
C ARG A 42 -1.75 -14.50 19.99
N ALA A 43 -2.99 -14.73 20.43
CA ALA A 43 -3.93 -15.56 19.69
C ALA A 43 -4.27 -14.99 18.30
N TYR A 44 -4.25 -13.66 18.16
CA TYR A 44 -4.51 -12.98 16.88
C TYR A 44 -3.47 -13.33 15.79
N GLU A 45 -2.25 -13.70 16.18
CA GLU A 45 -1.17 -14.09 15.26
C GLU A 45 -1.36 -15.50 14.69
N LYS A 46 -2.31 -16.28 15.23
CA LYS A 46 -2.58 -17.68 14.87
C LYS A 46 -3.77 -17.85 13.92
N LEU A 47 -4.24 -16.76 13.31
CA LEU A 47 -5.37 -16.78 12.39
C LEU A 47 -4.89 -16.84 10.94
N ARG A 48 -5.49 -17.76 10.17
CA ARG A 48 -5.34 -17.87 8.72
C ARG A 48 -6.70 -17.75 8.05
N TRP A 49 -6.76 -17.04 6.92
CA TRP A 49 -7.96 -16.98 6.10
C TRP A 49 -8.12 -18.27 5.29
N GLN A 50 -9.32 -18.86 5.32
CA GLN A 50 -9.67 -20.07 4.59
C GLN A 50 -10.91 -19.80 3.72
N PRO A 51 -10.76 -19.70 2.38
CA PRO A 51 -11.90 -19.63 1.49
C PRO A 51 -12.75 -20.89 1.59
N SER A 52 -14.07 -20.74 1.41
CA SER A 52 -15.02 -21.85 1.47
C SER A 52 -14.93 -22.77 0.25
N GLY A 53 -14.57 -22.23 -0.91
CA GLY A 53 -14.55 -22.96 -2.19
C GLY A 53 -13.21 -23.56 -2.59
N CYS A 54 -12.12 -23.25 -1.87
CA CYS A 54 -10.80 -23.81 -2.17
C CYS A 54 -9.80 -23.65 -1.03
N ASN A 55 -8.69 -24.37 -1.14
CA ASN A 55 -7.55 -24.21 -0.26
C ASN A 55 -6.51 -23.28 -0.89
N ILE A 56 -6.20 -22.17 -0.21
CA ILE A 56 -5.08 -21.32 -0.56
C ILE A 56 -3.81 -21.92 0.05
N PRO A 57 -2.77 -22.22 -0.75
CA PRO A 57 -1.52 -22.70 -0.20
C PRO A 57 -0.90 -21.66 0.73
N ARG A 58 -0.31 -22.12 1.83
CA ARG A 58 0.47 -21.24 2.70
C ARG A 58 1.58 -20.57 1.89
N LEU A 59 1.81 -19.28 2.14
CA LEU A 59 2.89 -18.55 1.50
C LEU A 59 4.24 -19.22 1.81
N ASN A 60 4.93 -19.66 0.76
CA ASN A 60 6.32 -20.07 0.81
C ASN A 60 7.18 -18.85 0.38
N PRO A 61 7.91 -18.21 1.31
CA PRO A 61 8.65 -16.99 0.99
C PRO A 61 9.77 -17.21 -0.03
N THR A 62 10.40 -18.39 -0.02
CA THR A 62 11.47 -18.74 -0.97
C THR A 62 10.91 -18.93 -2.37
N ASP A 63 9.79 -19.65 -2.52
CA ASP A 63 9.09 -19.77 -3.81
C ASP A 63 8.64 -18.39 -4.33
N MET A 64 8.15 -17.51 -3.45
CA MET A 64 7.78 -16.15 -3.85
C MET A 64 8.98 -15.34 -4.32
N LEU A 65 10.13 -15.41 -3.64
CA LEU A 65 11.36 -14.74 -4.06
C LEU A 65 11.87 -15.25 -5.40
N GLU A 66 11.78 -16.56 -5.66
CA GLU A 66 12.11 -17.13 -6.98
C GLU A 66 11.18 -16.61 -8.08
N ARG A 67 9.87 -16.50 -7.81
CA ARG A 67 8.91 -15.92 -8.77
C ARG A 67 9.14 -14.43 -9.03
N LEU A 68 9.68 -13.72 -8.04
CA LEU A 68 10.06 -12.31 -8.12
C LEU A 68 11.48 -12.10 -8.68
N ARG A 69 12.24 -13.16 -8.97
CA ARG A 69 13.62 -13.04 -9.44
C ARG A 69 13.71 -12.17 -10.69
N GLY A 70 14.54 -11.13 -10.64
CA GLY A 70 14.69 -10.16 -11.74
C GLY A 70 13.52 -9.19 -11.92
N LYS A 71 12.58 -9.13 -10.96
CA LYS A 71 11.33 -8.36 -11.07
C LYS A 71 11.20 -7.30 -9.99
N ARG A 72 10.31 -6.34 -10.24
CA ARG A 72 9.90 -5.28 -9.31
C ARG A 72 8.47 -5.50 -8.84
N LEU A 73 8.27 -5.60 -7.53
CA LEU A 73 6.96 -5.57 -6.88
C LEU A 73 6.78 -4.22 -6.19
N VAL A 74 5.76 -3.47 -6.59
CA VAL A 74 5.53 -2.11 -6.10
C VAL A 74 4.18 -2.02 -5.40
N PHE A 75 4.18 -1.38 -4.24
CA PHE A 75 3.02 -1.00 -3.46
C PHE A 75 2.83 0.51 -3.56
N VAL A 76 1.63 0.99 -3.90
CA VAL A 76 1.34 2.42 -4.07
C VAL A 76 0.05 2.76 -3.32
N GLY A 77 0.11 3.67 -2.35
CA GLY A 77 -1.11 4.02 -1.63
C GLY A 77 -0.89 4.71 -0.29
N ASP A 78 -1.85 4.49 0.61
CA ASP A 78 -1.84 5.04 1.95
C ASP A 78 -1.02 4.18 2.95
N SER A 79 -1.09 4.55 4.23
CA SER A 79 -0.36 3.88 5.32
C SER A 79 -0.71 2.40 5.48
N LEU A 80 -1.89 1.96 5.04
CA LEU A 80 -2.25 0.55 5.09
C LEU A 80 -1.55 -0.25 4.01
N ASN A 81 -1.32 0.34 2.85
CA ASN A 81 -0.51 -0.27 1.82
C ASN A 81 0.96 -0.38 2.26
N ARG A 82 1.45 0.62 3.01
CA ARG A 82 2.75 0.54 3.70
C ARG A 82 2.80 -0.62 4.69
N ASN A 83 1.77 -0.78 5.52
CA ASN A 83 1.70 -1.88 6.48
C ASN A 83 1.74 -3.27 5.80
N MET A 84 1.05 -3.43 4.67
CA MET A 84 1.12 -4.66 3.86
C MET A 84 2.51 -4.89 3.26
N TRP A 85 3.16 -3.84 2.78
CA TRP A 85 4.53 -3.87 2.27
C TRP A 85 5.54 -4.25 3.36
N GLU A 86 5.49 -3.63 4.55
CA GLU A 86 6.34 -3.97 5.69
C GLU A 86 6.18 -5.44 6.08
N SER A 87 4.93 -5.93 6.18
CA SER A 87 4.63 -7.33 6.46
C SER A 87 5.29 -8.26 5.45
N LEU A 88 5.15 -7.99 4.15
CA LEU A 88 5.74 -8.81 3.11
C LEU A 88 7.27 -8.78 3.15
N VAL A 89 7.88 -7.60 3.28
CA VAL A 89 9.35 -7.47 3.41
C VAL A 89 9.86 -8.32 4.56
N CYS A 90 9.19 -8.30 5.72
CA CYS A 90 9.55 -9.11 6.88
C CYS A 90 9.45 -10.61 6.60
N ILE A 91 8.37 -11.06 5.96
CA ILE A 91 8.18 -12.47 5.57
C ILE A 91 9.32 -12.93 4.66
N LEU A 92 9.61 -12.17 3.60
CA LEU A 92 10.63 -12.51 2.62
C LEU A 92 12.03 -12.48 3.24
N ARG A 93 12.36 -11.41 3.98
CA ARG A 93 13.66 -11.25 4.65
C ARG A 93 13.94 -12.38 5.65
N HIS A 94 12.91 -12.87 6.33
CA HIS A 94 13.06 -13.97 7.28
C HIS A 94 13.54 -15.27 6.62
N SER A 95 13.21 -15.49 5.35
CA SER A 95 13.63 -16.67 4.60
C SER A 95 15.05 -16.58 4.00
N VAL A 96 15.65 -15.39 4.00
CA VAL A 96 17.00 -15.19 3.47
C VAL A 96 18.04 -15.52 4.53
N LYS A 97 19.00 -16.39 4.20
CA LYS A 97 20.08 -16.82 5.10
C LYS A 97 20.99 -15.66 5.51
N ASP A 98 21.52 -14.91 4.53
CA ASP A 98 22.35 -13.74 4.79
C ASP A 98 21.51 -12.46 4.75
N LYS A 99 21.05 -12.00 5.92
CA LYS A 99 20.23 -10.79 6.04
C LYS A 99 20.93 -9.51 5.58
N ARG A 100 22.26 -9.50 5.42
CA ARG A 100 23.02 -8.34 4.91
C ARG A 100 22.78 -8.10 3.41
N LYS A 101 22.27 -9.12 2.72
CA LYS A 101 21.85 -9.08 1.32
C LYS A 101 20.44 -8.55 1.10
N VAL A 102 19.78 -8.13 2.19
CA VAL A 102 18.47 -7.49 2.17
C VAL A 102 18.60 -6.12 2.83
N PHE A 103 18.48 -5.06 2.03
CA PHE A 103 18.64 -3.69 2.52
C PHE A 103 17.75 -2.72 1.76
N GLU A 104 17.44 -1.60 2.43
CA GLU A 104 16.73 -0.48 1.81
C GLU A 104 17.72 0.32 0.94
N ALA A 105 17.36 0.58 -0.31
CA ALA A 105 18.24 1.17 -1.32
C ALA A 105 18.79 2.55 -0.95
N SER A 106 18.04 3.35 -0.18
CA SER A 106 18.44 4.67 0.29
C SER A 106 19.12 4.64 1.68
N GLY A 107 19.31 3.46 2.28
CA GLY A 107 19.86 3.30 3.63
C GLY A 107 18.97 3.81 4.76
N ARG A 108 17.70 4.12 4.50
CA ARG A 108 16.77 4.67 5.49
C ARG A 108 16.27 3.58 6.45
N ARG A 109 16.06 3.97 7.71
CA ARG A 109 15.58 3.08 8.78
C ARG A 109 14.18 3.40 9.30
N GLU A 110 13.62 4.55 8.92
CA GLU A 110 12.29 5.00 9.31
C GLU A 110 11.39 5.14 8.08
N PHE A 111 10.22 4.48 8.09
CA PHE A 111 9.29 4.42 6.95
C PHE A 111 8.12 5.41 7.07
N LYS A 112 8.27 6.40 7.95
CA LYS A 112 7.24 7.41 8.27
C LYS A 112 7.27 8.65 7.37
N THR A 113 8.39 8.93 6.70
CA THR A 113 8.64 10.19 5.98
C THR A 113 8.28 10.13 4.50
N GLU A 114 8.13 11.30 3.88
CA GLU A 114 7.82 11.44 2.46
C GLU A 114 8.78 10.65 1.56
N GLY A 115 8.21 10.01 0.54
CA GLY A 115 8.95 9.47 -0.58
C GLY A 115 8.64 8.01 -0.90
N SER A 116 9.65 7.38 -1.47
CA SER A 116 9.62 6.00 -1.95
C SER A 116 10.68 5.18 -1.23
N TYR A 117 10.33 3.94 -0.87
CA TYR A 117 11.21 3.00 -0.21
C TYR A 117 11.38 1.76 -1.08
N SER A 118 12.60 1.22 -1.14
CA SER A 118 12.88 0.05 -1.98
C SER A 118 13.76 -0.94 -1.23
N PHE A 119 13.21 -2.10 -0.87
CA PHE A 119 14.01 -3.20 -0.34
C PHE A 119 14.54 -4.05 -1.49
N LEU A 120 15.86 -4.20 -1.55
CA LEU A 120 16.57 -5.02 -2.53
C LEU A 120 16.90 -6.37 -1.92
N PHE A 121 16.61 -7.44 -2.67
CA PHE A 121 16.99 -8.82 -2.34
C PHE A 121 18.05 -9.27 -3.33
N THR A 122 19.33 -9.10 -2.98
CA THR A 122 20.42 -9.19 -3.97
C THR A 122 20.58 -10.59 -4.58
N ASP A 123 20.39 -11.65 -3.79
CA ASP A 123 20.45 -13.04 -4.28
C ASP A 123 19.36 -13.37 -5.31
N TYR A 124 18.29 -12.58 -5.37
CA TYR A 124 17.17 -12.74 -6.29
C TYR A 124 17.12 -11.65 -7.36
N ASN A 125 17.99 -10.64 -7.27
CA ASN A 125 17.95 -9.47 -8.15
C ASN A 125 16.53 -8.89 -8.28
N CYS A 126 15.80 -8.77 -7.16
CA CYS A 126 14.44 -8.27 -7.13
C CYS A 126 14.27 -7.15 -6.11
N SER A 127 13.25 -6.31 -6.30
CA SER A 127 12.89 -5.24 -5.39
C SER A 127 11.44 -5.34 -4.91
N VAL A 128 11.23 -4.95 -3.66
CA VAL A 128 9.91 -4.79 -3.04
C VAL A 128 9.79 -3.34 -2.56
N GLU A 129 8.98 -2.56 -3.25
CA GLU A 129 8.97 -1.10 -3.19
C GLU A 129 7.65 -0.55 -2.65
N PHE A 130 7.70 0.60 -2.00
CA PHE A 130 6.53 1.35 -1.55
C PHE A 130 6.63 2.81 -1.98
N PHE A 131 5.56 3.34 -2.58
CA PHE A 131 5.38 4.75 -2.93
C PHE A 131 4.19 5.31 -2.16
N ARG A 132 4.44 6.32 -1.32
CA ARG A 132 3.37 7.02 -0.61
C ARG A 132 2.55 7.83 -1.60
N SER A 133 1.29 7.44 -1.79
CA SER A 133 0.32 8.17 -2.60
C SER A 133 -1.07 7.97 -1.99
N PRO A 134 -1.41 8.66 -0.88
CA PRO A 134 -2.60 8.35 -0.11
C PRO A 134 -3.90 8.53 -0.90
N PHE A 135 -3.91 9.45 -1.86
CA PHE A 135 -5.04 9.76 -2.72
C PHE A 135 -4.91 9.22 -4.15
N LEU A 136 -3.77 8.62 -4.53
CA LEU A 136 -3.37 8.25 -5.91
C LEU A 136 -3.22 9.43 -6.89
N VAL A 137 -3.91 10.52 -6.62
CA VAL A 137 -3.83 11.79 -7.33
C VAL A 137 -2.95 12.81 -6.60
N GLN A 138 -2.62 13.90 -7.26
CA GLN A 138 -1.53 14.79 -6.85
C GLN A 138 -1.96 15.81 -5.78
N GLU A 139 -1.31 15.77 -4.63
CA GLU A 139 -1.34 16.87 -3.65
C GLU A 139 -0.61 18.09 -4.24
N TRP A 140 -1.19 19.28 -4.12
CA TRP A 140 -0.72 20.48 -4.80
C TRP A 140 -0.84 21.72 -3.93
N GLU A 141 -0.08 22.75 -4.28
CA GLU A 141 -0.15 24.05 -3.62
C GLU A 141 -0.46 25.14 -4.65
N THR A 142 -1.54 25.88 -4.43
CA THR A 142 -1.97 26.98 -5.29
C THR A 142 -1.91 28.31 -4.55
N ARG A 143 -1.62 29.39 -5.28
CA ARG A 143 -1.63 30.75 -4.72
C ARG A 143 -3.02 31.33 -4.86
N VAL A 144 -3.61 31.77 -3.75
CA VAL A 144 -4.90 32.47 -3.73
C VAL A 144 -4.69 33.99 -3.79
N SER A 145 -5.76 34.72 -4.12
CA SER A 145 -5.74 36.16 -4.45
C SER A 145 -5.17 37.09 -3.37
N ASN A 146 -5.14 36.65 -2.12
CA ASN A 146 -4.52 37.36 -1.00
C ASN A 146 -3.00 37.11 -0.86
N GLY A 147 -2.38 36.38 -1.79
CA GLY A 147 -0.96 36.02 -1.77
C GLY A 147 -0.62 34.78 -0.94
N ASN A 148 -1.58 34.22 -0.20
CA ASN A 148 -1.35 33.01 0.60
C ASN A 148 -1.31 31.76 -0.28
N LYS A 149 -0.59 30.75 0.21
CA LYS A 149 -0.57 29.41 -0.36
C LYS A 149 -1.72 28.60 0.24
N LYS A 150 -2.40 27.82 -0.60
CA LYS A 150 -3.47 26.91 -0.19
C LYS A 150 -3.15 25.52 -0.73
N GLU A 151 -3.17 24.55 0.17
CA GLU A 151 -3.07 23.14 -0.20
C GLU A 151 -4.36 22.70 -0.89
N THR A 152 -4.20 21.95 -1.96
CA THR A 152 -5.28 21.45 -2.81
C THR A 152 -4.97 20.03 -3.26
N LEU A 153 -6.00 19.29 -3.67
CA LEU A 153 -5.87 17.98 -4.25
C LEU A 153 -6.30 18.01 -5.71
N ARG A 154 -5.35 17.78 -6.63
CA ARG A 154 -5.58 17.75 -8.07
C ARG A 154 -6.24 16.43 -8.45
N LEU A 155 -7.56 16.44 -8.60
CA LEU A 155 -8.33 15.24 -8.95
C LEU A 155 -8.08 14.77 -10.39
N ASP A 156 -7.53 15.64 -11.23
CA ASP A 156 -7.27 15.44 -12.66
C ASP A 156 -5.84 14.99 -12.99
N ILE A 157 -4.95 14.85 -11.99
CA ILE A 157 -3.54 14.48 -12.19
C ILE A 157 -3.14 13.34 -11.23
N VAL A 158 -2.56 12.27 -11.76
CA VAL A 158 -1.98 11.18 -10.96
C VAL A 158 -0.68 11.64 -10.28
N GLU A 159 -0.41 11.11 -9.10
CA GLU A 159 0.77 11.44 -8.30
C GLU A 159 2.09 11.37 -9.11
N GLN A 160 2.97 12.32 -8.86
CA GLN A 160 4.18 12.64 -9.61
C GLN A 160 5.22 11.50 -9.71
N SER A 161 5.19 10.54 -8.78
CA SER A 161 6.10 9.40 -8.78
C SER A 161 5.66 8.30 -9.75
N SER A 162 4.50 8.44 -10.39
CA SER A 162 3.94 7.47 -11.35
C SER A 162 4.89 7.03 -12.47
N PRO A 163 5.78 7.88 -13.05
CA PRO A 163 6.77 7.41 -14.02
C PRO A 163 7.81 6.43 -13.43
N LYS A 164 8.03 6.42 -12.11
CA LYS A 164 9.04 5.57 -11.45
C LYS A 164 8.58 4.12 -11.29
N TYR A 165 7.27 3.89 -11.21
CA TYR A 165 6.70 2.56 -10.95
C TYR A 165 5.86 1.97 -12.08
N LYS A 166 5.46 2.77 -13.09
CA LYS A 166 4.59 2.30 -14.18
C LYS A 166 5.08 1.05 -14.92
N ASP A 167 6.41 0.85 -14.97
CA ASP A 167 7.05 -0.25 -15.69
C ASP A 167 7.39 -1.47 -14.81
N ALA A 168 6.96 -1.48 -13.55
CA ALA A 168 7.16 -2.62 -12.64
C ALA A 168 6.36 -3.85 -13.08
N ASP A 169 6.78 -5.04 -12.66
CA ASP A 169 6.13 -6.31 -13.03
C ASP A 169 4.82 -6.52 -12.27
N PHE A 170 4.75 -6.04 -11.03
CA PHE A 170 3.57 -6.12 -10.18
C PHE A 170 3.35 -4.77 -9.50
N ILE A 171 2.12 -4.24 -9.57
CA ILE A 171 1.74 -3.01 -8.88
C ILE A 171 0.47 -3.23 -8.07
N ILE A 172 0.55 -2.99 -6.76
CA ILE A 172 -0.55 -3.15 -5.81
C ILE A 172 -0.93 -1.77 -5.29
N PHE A 173 -2.10 -1.29 -5.71
CA PHE A 173 -2.65 0.00 -5.29
C PHE A 173 -3.60 -0.14 -4.10
N ASN A 174 -3.67 0.88 -3.24
CA ASN A 174 -4.86 1.15 -2.43
C ASN A 174 -5.06 2.65 -2.23
N THR A 175 -6.29 3.02 -1.89
CA THR A 175 -6.60 4.30 -1.29
C THR A 175 -7.92 4.19 -0.52
N GLY A 176 -8.11 5.02 0.50
CA GLY A 176 -9.37 5.06 1.26
C GLY A 176 -9.28 5.83 2.57
N HIS A 177 -8.28 5.56 3.41
CA HIS A 177 -8.26 6.07 4.81
C HIS A 177 -7.90 7.56 4.95
N TRP A 178 -7.61 8.21 3.83
CA TRP A 178 -7.39 9.64 3.74
C TRP A 178 -8.60 10.41 3.20
N TRP A 179 -9.60 9.70 2.67
CA TRP A 179 -10.84 10.28 2.18
C TRP A 179 -11.86 10.46 3.31
N THR A 180 -11.48 11.24 4.32
CA THR A 180 -12.34 11.62 5.45
C THR A 180 -12.48 13.13 5.50
N HIS A 181 -13.63 13.62 6.00
CA HIS A 181 -13.91 15.06 6.07
C HIS A 181 -12.77 15.86 6.71
N GLU A 182 -12.19 15.37 7.81
CA GLU A 182 -11.09 16.05 8.51
C GLU A 182 -9.82 16.17 7.66
N LYS A 183 -9.47 15.12 6.92
CA LYS A 183 -8.25 15.06 6.11
C LYS A 183 -8.40 15.72 4.74
N THR A 184 -9.62 16.00 4.32
CA THR A 184 -9.93 16.63 3.04
C THR A 184 -10.50 18.03 3.20
N ALA A 185 -10.12 18.75 4.27
CA ALA A 185 -10.54 20.13 4.57
C ALA A 185 -12.07 20.33 4.51
N LEU A 186 -12.84 19.35 4.99
CA LEU A 186 -14.30 19.30 4.94
C LEU A 186 -14.89 19.41 3.52
N GLY A 187 -14.07 19.19 2.49
CA GLY A 187 -14.42 19.34 1.08
C GLY A 187 -14.46 20.78 0.59
N LYS A 188 -14.03 21.76 1.40
CA LYS A 188 -14.15 23.18 1.09
C LYS A 188 -12.86 23.75 0.53
N ASP A 189 -12.94 24.32 -0.68
CA ASP A 189 -11.84 24.94 -1.41
C ASP A 189 -10.55 24.08 -1.50
N TYR A 190 -10.69 22.76 -1.50
CA TYR A 190 -9.55 21.84 -1.42
C TYR A 190 -9.36 21.07 -2.73
N TYR A 191 -10.46 20.60 -3.33
CA TYR A 191 -10.38 19.84 -4.56
C TYR A 191 -10.21 20.75 -5.77
N GLN A 192 -9.33 20.36 -6.69
CA GLN A 192 -8.97 21.15 -7.85
C GLN A 192 -8.96 20.30 -9.13
N GLU A 193 -9.49 20.86 -10.22
CA GLU A 193 -9.38 20.33 -11.59
C GLU A 193 -8.93 21.48 -12.52
N GLY A 194 -7.79 21.33 -13.20
CA GLY A 194 -7.17 22.41 -13.96
C GLY A 194 -6.91 23.64 -13.08
N SER A 195 -7.52 24.79 -13.42
CA SER A 195 -7.48 26.03 -12.64
C SER A 195 -8.68 26.24 -11.72
N HIS A 196 -9.68 25.34 -11.76
CA HIS A 196 -10.89 25.45 -10.96
C HIS A 196 -10.70 24.77 -9.60
N ILE A 197 -10.96 25.51 -8.53
CA ILE A 197 -11.00 25.01 -7.16
C ILE A 197 -12.46 24.99 -6.74
N TYR A 198 -12.93 23.82 -6.30
CA TYR A 198 -14.30 23.65 -5.85
C TYR A 198 -14.51 24.35 -4.52
N SER A 199 -15.49 25.28 -4.43
CA SER A 199 -15.84 25.92 -3.16
C SER A 199 -16.31 24.90 -2.12
N GLU A 200 -17.05 23.90 -2.59
CA GLU A 200 -17.45 22.71 -1.82
C GLU A 200 -17.63 21.55 -2.79
N LEU A 201 -17.10 20.37 -2.45
CA LEU A 201 -17.32 19.13 -3.18
C LEU A 201 -17.39 17.96 -2.21
N ASN A 202 -18.37 17.09 -2.43
CA ASN A 202 -18.56 15.90 -1.61
C ASN A 202 -17.35 14.95 -1.76
N VAL A 203 -16.90 14.38 -0.64
CA VAL A 203 -15.74 13.47 -0.60
C VAL A 203 -15.92 12.22 -1.48
N VAL A 204 -17.15 11.71 -1.61
CA VAL A 204 -17.46 10.55 -2.47
C VAL A 204 -17.33 10.92 -3.95
N ASP A 205 -17.81 12.12 -4.34
CA ASP A 205 -17.67 12.61 -5.72
C ASP A 205 -16.20 12.87 -6.06
N ALA A 206 -15.45 13.46 -5.12
CA ALA A 206 -14.02 13.67 -5.27
C ALA A 206 -13.25 12.34 -5.38
N PHE A 207 -13.58 11.35 -4.55
CA PHE A 207 -13.02 10.00 -4.59
C PHE A 207 -13.28 9.34 -5.95
N HIS A 208 -14.52 9.42 -6.44
CA HIS A 208 -14.89 8.86 -7.73
C HIS A 208 -14.13 9.53 -8.88
N LYS A 209 -14.03 10.87 -8.90
CA LYS A 209 -13.21 11.61 -9.87
C LYS A 209 -11.75 11.16 -9.85
N ALA A 210 -11.14 11.06 -8.67
CA ALA A 210 -9.76 10.61 -8.54
C ALA A 210 -9.54 9.17 -9.06
N LEU A 211 -10.46 8.25 -8.78
CA LEU A 211 -10.38 6.88 -9.31
C LEU A 211 -10.56 6.82 -10.83
N ILE A 212 -11.39 7.69 -11.42
CA ILE A 212 -11.50 7.81 -12.89
C ILE A 212 -10.16 8.28 -13.48
N THR A 213 -9.54 9.29 -12.87
CA THR A 213 -8.21 9.77 -13.31
C THR A 213 -7.15 8.68 -13.20
N TRP A 214 -7.10 7.97 -12.07
CA TRP A 214 -6.18 6.85 -11.86
C TRP A 214 -6.41 5.71 -12.86
N SER A 215 -7.65 5.28 -13.08
CA SER A 215 -7.95 4.18 -14.01
C SER A 215 -7.58 4.52 -15.46
N ARG A 216 -7.91 5.74 -15.92
CA ARG A 216 -7.48 6.22 -17.24
C ARG A 216 -5.96 6.26 -17.39
N TRP A 217 -5.25 6.63 -16.32
CA TRP A 217 -3.80 6.60 -16.33
C TRP A 217 -3.25 5.17 -16.45
N ILE A 218 -3.84 4.19 -15.74
CA ILE A 218 -3.48 2.78 -15.87
C ILE A 218 -3.64 2.32 -17.33
N ASP A 219 -4.80 2.54 -17.93
CA ASP A 219 -5.10 2.12 -19.30
C ASP A 219 -4.16 2.75 -20.34
N GLY A 220 -3.74 3.99 -20.10
CA GLY A 220 -2.87 4.74 -21.01
C GLY A 220 -1.36 4.52 -20.81
N ASN A 221 -0.91 4.07 -19.62
CA ASN A 221 0.51 4.10 -19.25
C ASN A 221 1.09 2.76 -18.79
N VAL A 222 0.26 1.78 -18.44
CA VAL A 222 0.72 0.47 -17.95
C VAL A 222 0.51 -0.58 -19.03
N ASN A 223 1.55 -1.35 -19.33
CA ASN A 223 1.46 -2.43 -20.33
C ASN A 223 0.89 -3.71 -19.69
N PRO A 224 -0.35 -4.13 -20.01
CA PRO A 224 -0.99 -5.28 -19.38
C PRO A 224 -0.33 -6.62 -19.76
N LYS A 225 0.51 -6.66 -20.80
CA LYS A 225 1.27 -7.88 -21.18
C LYS A 225 2.50 -8.09 -20.30
N LYS A 226 2.99 -7.02 -19.64
CA LYS A 226 4.20 -7.05 -18.80
C LYS A 226 3.85 -6.92 -17.31
N THR A 227 2.90 -6.05 -16.99
CA THR A 227 2.60 -5.64 -15.63
C THR A 227 1.27 -6.21 -15.16
N THR A 228 1.27 -6.85 -14.00
CA THR A 228 0.04 -7.22 -13.30
C THR A 228 -0.33 -6.13 -12.30
N VAL A 229 -1.52 -5.55 -12.47
CA VAL A 229 -2.06 -4.53 -11.56
C VAL A 229 -3.10 -5.16 -10.64
N MET A 230 -3.02 -4.83 -9.35
CA MET A 230 -4.00 -5.21 -8.33
C MET A 230 -4.45 -3.97 -7.57
N PHE A 231 -5.71 -3.95 -7.15
CA PHE A 231 -6.24 -2.92 -6.26
C PHE A 231 -6.75 -3.59 -4.99
N ARG A 232 -6.17 -3.21 -3.85
CA ARG A 232 -6.60 -3.66 -2.53
C ARG A 232 -7.84 -2.88 -2.11
N GLY A 233 -8.90 -3.60 -1.74
CA GLY A 233 -10.12 -3.02 -1.19
C GLY A 233 -9.93 -2.27 0.13
N TYR A 234 -11.00 -1.62 0.58
CA TYR A 234 -11.01 -0.84 1.82
C TYR A 234 -10.76 -1.72 3.05
N SER A 235 -9.95 -1.22 3.98
CA SER A 235 -9.69 -1.90 5.26
C SER A 235 -10.70 -1.48 6.32
N ALA A 236 -11.36 -2.40 7.00
CA ALA A 236 -12.36 -2.02 8.00
C ALA A 236 -11.72 -1.33 9.22
N SER A 237 -12.32 -0.22 9.66
CA SER A 237 -12.05 0.44 10.94
C SER A 237 -13.00 -0.10 12.01
N HIS A 238 -12.48 -0.34 13.21
CA HIS A 238 -13.24 -0.95 14.31
C HIS A 238 -13.47 0.03 15.47
N PHE A 239 -13.81 1.27 15.15
CA PHE A 239 -14.24 2.26 16.15
C PHE A 239 -15.75 2.17 16.34
N ARG A 240 -16.22 2.30 17.58
CA ARG A 240 -17.63 2.58 17.85
C ARG A 240 -17.80 4.10 17.87
N CYS A 241 -18.73 4.60 17.06
CA CYS A 241 -19.25 5.95 17.28
C CYS A 241 -19.93 5.94 18.66
N VAL A 242 -19.45 6.81 19.54
CA VAL A 242 -20.08 7.10 20.84
C VAL A 242 -21.02 8.27 20.67
#